data_AF-A0A6I2V2U0-F1
#
_entry.id   AF-A0A6I2V2U0-F1
#
_cell.length_a   1.000
_cell.length_b   1.000
_cell.length_c   1.000
_cell.angle_alpha   90.00
_cell.angle_beta   90.00
_cell.angle_gamma   90.00
#
_symmetry.space_group_name_H-M   'P 1'
#
loop_
_entity.id
_entity.type
_entity.pdbx_description
1 polymer ?
#
loop_
_entity_poly.entity_id
_entity_poly.type
_entity_poly.pdbx_seq_one_letter_code
_entity_poly.pdbx_strand_id
1 'polypeptide(L)'
;MDGKKQFVILGNMNAITYKEVFPLLKDNEIWLGYSIHSGDRKFNVPDDYPLNAAGCGIDEDGKKFIRVKGVRWFTNIDHDLRHQPLLLDTMNNNLKFNKKLKKKLETTFGAIKYPHYDNYDAIEVPFTECIPSDYNGIMGVPITFMDKYNPNQFAILGITDRNNEYGLTTKIYTPSDGNNYADCNRRAAIRLSNGKLVSTYARLLIKKADE
;
A
#
# COMPACT_ATOMS: atom_id res chain seq x y z
N MET A 1 16.99 15.13 -7.02
CA MET A 1 16.13 16.25 -7.47
C MET A 1 16.94 17.52 -7.64
N ASP A 2 17.89 17.52 -8.56
CA ASP A 2 18.73 18.69 -8.79
C ASP A 2 17.94 19.76 -9.55
N GLY A 3 17.78 20.92 -8.91
CA GLY A 3 17.14 22.10 -9.48
C GLY A 3 15.92 22.65 -8.72
N LYS A 4 15.50 22.05 -7.60
CA LYS A 4 14.34 22.50 -6.77
C LYS A 4 13.04 22.72 -7.56
N LYS A 5 12.87 22.04 -8.70
CA LYS A 5 11.67 22.19 -9.53
C LYS A 5 10.48 21.55 -8.85
N GLN A 6 9.39 22.30 -8.78
CA GLN A 6 8.09 21.77 -8.40
C GLN A 6 7.46 21.05 -9.59
N PHE A 7 6.82 19.91 -9.35
CA PHE A 7 6.20 19.13 -10.41
C PHE A 7 4.94 18.42 -9.94
N VAL A 8 4.11 18.06 -10.92
CA VAL A 8 2.98 17.14 -10.76
C VAL A 8 3.03 16.17 -11.93
N ILE A 9 3.18 14.89 -11.65
CA ILE A 9 3.30 13.81 -12.63
C ILE A 9 2.15 12.84 -12.45
N LEU A 10 1.58 12.38 -13.56
CA LEU A 10 0.56 11.34 -13.55
C LEU A 10 1.24 9.96 -13.63
N GLY A 11 0.92 9.07 -12.70
CA GLY A 11 1.46 7.72 -12.65
C GLY A 11 0.42 6.68 -12.27
N ASN A 12 0.80 5.41 -12.41
CA ASN A 12 0.02 4.32 -11.84
C ASN A 12 0.38 4.14 -10.35
N MET A 13 -0.60 3.80 -9.52
CA MET A 13 -0.44 3.54 -8.08
C MET A 13 0.62 2.48 -7.77
N ASN A 14 0.82 1.51 -8.67
CA ASN A 14 1.87 0.50 -8.50
C ASN A 14 3.29 1.12 -8.48
N ALA A 15 3.47 2.31 -9.05
CA ALA A 15 4.75 3.03 -9.02
C ALA A 15 5.21 3.34 -7.59
N ILE A 16 4.31 3.37 -6.60
CA ILE A 16 4.66 3.46 -5.16
C ILE A 16 5.68 2.39 -4.76
N THR A 17 5.66 1.23 -5.41
CA THR A 17 6.51 0.08 -5.04
C THR A 17 7.77 -0.05 -5.90
N TYR A 18 7.98 0.85 -6.85
CA TYR A 18 9.11 0.76 -7.77
C TYR A 18 10.39 1.19 -7.06
N LYS A 19 11.51 0.53 -7.39
CA LYS A 19 12.79 0.72 -6.73
C LYS A 19 13.30 2.17 -6.85
N GLU A 20 12.96 2.83 -7.93
CA GLU A 20 13.36 4.20 -8.24
C GLU A 20 12.44 5.26 -7.62
N VAL A 21 11.23 4.88 -7.18
CA VAL A 21 10.19 5.80 -6.70
C VAL A 21 9.98 5.68 -5.20
N PHE A 22 9.94 4.46 -4.66
CA PHE A 22 9.67 4.24 -3.25
C PHE A 22 10.67 4.92 -2.30
N PRO A 23 12.00 4.94 -2.57
CA PRO A 23 12.95 5.68 -1.73
C PRO A 23 12.58 7.17 -1.63
N LEU A 24 12.18 7.80 -2.74
CA LEU A 24 11.79 9.21 -2.74
C LEU A 24 10.51 9.48 -1.93
N LEU A 25 9.57 8.53 -1.91
CA LEU A 25 8.37 8.60 -1.06
C LEU A 25 8.71 8.40 0.42
N LYS A 26 9.54 7.39 0.72
CA LYS A 26 9.96 7.04 2.08
C LYS A 26 10.77 8.17 2.72
N ASP A 27 11.70 8.75 1.96
CA ASP A 27 12.59 9.84 2.40
C ASP A 27 11.90 11.21 2.29
N ASN A 28 10.59 11.21 1.99
CA ASN A 28 9.72 12.36 2.00
C ASN A 28 10.14 13.47 1.01
N GLU A 29 10.73 13.09 -0.12
CA GLU A 29 11.08 14.00 -1.20
C GLU A 29 9.91 14.22 -2.17
N ILE A 30 9.05 13.21 -2.33
CA ILE A 30 7.77 13.26 -3.08
C ILE A 30 6.63 12.63 -2.30
N TRP A 31 5.39 12.91 -2.71
CA TRP A 31 4.17 12.35 -2.17
C TRP A 31 3.09 12.19 -3.25
N LEU A 32 1.99 11.53 -2.88
CA LEU A 32 0.81 11.48 -3.74
C LEU A 32 0.08 12.82 -3.70
N GLY A 33 -0.43 13.26 -4.85
CA GLY A 33 -1.12 14.54 -4.94
C GLY A 33 -2.55 14.53 -4.37
N TYR A 34 -3.14 15.72 -4.31
CA TYR A 34 -4.41 16.02 -3.61
C TYR A 34 -5.65 15.27 -4.12
N SER A 35 -5.63 14.68 -5.32
CA SER A 35 -6.83 14.09 -5.91
C SER A 35 -6.56 12.73 -6.56
N ILE A 36 -7.65 12.03 -6.91
CA ILE A 36 -7.65 10.70 -7.54
C ILE A 36 -7.27 9.56 -6.57
N HIS A 37 -8.01 9.40 -5.46
CA HIS A 37 -7.75 8.32 -4.49
C HIS A 37 -8.44 6.99 -4.80
N SER A 38 -9.23 6.92 -5.88
CA SER A 38 -9.94 5.69 -6.25
C SER A 38 -10.45 5.71 -7.70
N GLY A 39 -10.85 4.53 -8.16
CA GLY A 39 -11.51 4.33 -9.45
C GLY A 39 -10.58 4.36 -10.64
N ASP A 40 -11.19 4.52 -11.81
CA ASP A 40 -10.51 4.76 -13.07
C ASP A 40 -10.68 6.20 -13.52
N ARG A 41 -9.86 6.62 -14.49
CA ARG A 41 -9.98 7.92 -15.14
C ARG A 41 -10.09 7.73 -16.64
N LYS A 42 -10.96 8.52 -17.28
CA LYS A 42 -11.11 8.55 -18.73
C LYS A 42 -9.94 9.33 -19.33
N PHE A 43 -9.31 8.74 -20.33
CA PHE A 43 -8.32 9.40 -21.17
C PHE A 43 -8.80 9.31 -22.60
N ASN A 44 -8.82 10.44 -23.28
CA ASN A 44 -9.16 10.49 -24.69
C ASN A 44 -8.05 9.83 -25.50
N VAL A 45 -8.44 9.10 -26.52
CA VAL A 45 -7.54 8.44 -27.46
C VAL A 45 -7.80 8.93 -28.88
N PRO A 46 -6.81 8.84 -29.78
CA PRO A 46 -7.01 9.14 -31.20
C PRO A 46 -8.14 8.32 -31.84
N ASP A 47 -8.69 8.82 -32.94
CA ASP A 47 -9.82 8.19 -33.64
C ASP A 47 -9.45 6.83 -34.24
N ASP A 48 -8.19 6.59 -34.56
CA ASP A 48 -7.68 5.30 -35.06
C ASP A 48 -7.36 4.30 -33.94
N TYR A 49 -7.49 4.70 -32.67
CA TYR A 49 -7.16 3.83 -31.54
C TYR A 49 -8.17 2.66 -31.43
N PRO A 50 -7.69 1.40 -31.32
CA PRO A 50 -8.56 0.24 -31.24
C PRO A 50 -9.27 0.16 -29.88
N LEU A 51 -10.60 0.17 -29.88
CA LEU A 51 -11.43 0.08 -28.68
C LEU A 51 -11.69 -1.39 -28.27
N ASN A 52 -10.60 -2.10 -27.93
CA ASN A 52 -10.64 -3.53 -27.63
C ASN A 52 -10.64 -3.84 -26.11
N ALA A 53 -10.49 -2.82 -25.25
CA ALA A 53 -10.31 -3.00 -23.82
C ALA A 53 -11.62 -2.83 -23.03
N ALA A 54 -11.78 -3.57 -21.93
CA ALA A 54 -12.89 -3.34 -21.01
C ALA A 54 -12.82 -1.90 -20.45
N GLY A 55 -13.90 -1.12 -20.57
CA GLY A 55 -13.98 0.26 -20.07
C GLY A 55 -13.60 1.35 -21.08
N CYS A 56 -13.54 1.04 -22.37
CA CYS A 56 -13.49 2.05 -23.43
C CYS A 56 -14.90 2.47 -23.89
N GLY A 57 -14.98 3.59 -24.59
CA GLY A 57 -16.23 4.06 -25.18
C GLY A 57 -16.06 5.30 -26.04
N ILE A 58 -17.20 5.83 -26.49
CA ILE A 58 -17.31 7.10 -27.18
C ILE A 58 -18.17 7.99 -26.29
N ASP A 59 -17.76 9.24 -26.06
CA ASP A 59 -18.56 10.20 -25.29
C ASP A 59 -19.62 10.91 -26.16
N GLU A 60 -20.38 11.82 -25.56
CA GLU A 60 -21.48 12.54 -26.22
C GLU A 60 -21.00 13.42 -27.39
N ASP A 61 -19.74 13.84 -27.38
CA ASP A 61 -19.11 14.63 -28.43
C ASP A 61 -18.48 13.76 -29.54
N GLY A 62 -18.67 12.43 -29.50
CA GLY A 62 -18.12 11.50 -30.47
C GLY A 62 -16.65 11.13 -30.25
N LYS A 63 -16.06 11.51 -29.11
CA LYS A 63 -14.64 11.29 -28.83
C LYS A 63 -14.39 9.93 -28.19
N LYS A 64 -13.41 9.21 -28.72
CA LYS A 64 -12.99 7.91 -28.18
C LYS A 64 -12.22 8.07 -26.87
N PHE A 65 -12.50 7.22 -25.90
CA PHE A 65 -11.78 7.18 -24.63
C PHE A 65 -11.48 5.76 -24.14
N ILE A 66 -10.45 5.64 -23.29
CA ILE A 66 -10.17 4.46 -22.47
C ILE A 66 -10.22 4.84 -20.99
N ARG A 67 -10.48 3.86 -20.12
CA ARG A 67 -10.42 4.02 -18.67
C ARG A 67 -9.16 3.37 -18.09
N VAL A 68 -8.33 4.16 -17.43
CA VAL A 68 -7.11 3.68 -16.77
C VAL A 68 -7.35 3.60 -15.27
N LYS A 69 -7.18 2.40 -14.71
CA LYS A 69 -7.34 2.13 -13.27
C LYS A 69 -6.10 2.52 -12.47
N GLY A 70 -6.33 2.95 -11.23
CA GLY A 70 -5.25 3.16 -10.27
C GLY A 70 -4.32 4.31 -10.66
N VAL A 71 -4.84 5.32 -11.35
CA VAL A 71 -4.08 6.54 -11.64
C VAL A 71 -3.90 7.34 -10.35
N ARG A 72 -2.74 7.96 -10.16
CA ARG A 72 -2.38 8.85 -9.06
C ARG A 72 -1.53 10.01 -9.54
N TRP A 73 -1.66 11.15 -8.88
CA TRP A 73 -0.68 12.22 -8.99
C TRP A 73 0.52 11.90 -8.08
N PHE A 74 1.72 12.14 -8.57
CA PHE A 74 2.98 12.15 -7.82
C PHE A 74 3.55 13.57 -7.91
N THR A 75 3.92 14.15 -6.78
CA THR A 75 4.25 15.57 -6.69
C THR A 75 5.23 15.83 -5.56
N ASN A 76 5.88 16.99 -5.60
CA ASN A 76 6.60 17.60 -4.47
C ASN A 76 6.02 18.99 -4.12
N ILE A 77 4.80 19.28 -4.58
CA ILE A 77 4.00 20.46 -4.22
C ILE A 77 3.13 20.10 -3.02
N ASP A 78 3.29 20.86 -1.94
CA ASP A 78 2.65 20.54 -0.67
C ASP A 78 1.13 20.82 -0.72
N HIS A 79 0.38 20.10 0.12
CA HIS A 79 -1.08 20.27 0.21
C HIS A 79 -1.64 19.81 1.56
N ASP A 80 -2.75 20.42 1.98
CA ASP A 80 -3.30 20.24 3.32
C ASP A 80 -3.63 18.79 3.69
N LEU A 81 -4.12 17.99 2.74
CA LEU A 81 -4.47 16.58 2.99
C LEU A 81 -3.28 15.75 3.52
N ARG A 82 -2.05 16.09 3.14
CA ARG A 82 -0.83 15.42 3.60
C ARG A 82 -0.59 15.62 5.10
N HIS A 83 -1.12 16.70 5.65
CA HIS A 83 -0.95 17.07 7.06
C HIS A 83 -2.16 16.67 7.90
N GLN A 84 -3.20 16.08 7.30
CA GLN A 84 -4.37 15.63 8.04
C GLN A 84 -4.06 14.33 8.80
N PRO A 85 -4.18 14.31 10.14
CA PRO A 85 -3.99 13.09 10.90
C PRO A 85 -5.15 12.12 10.62
N LEU A 86 -4.81 10.85 10.46
CA LEU A 86 -5.78 9.76 10.46
C LEU A 86 -6.39 9.61 11.85
N LEU A 87 -7.71 9.57 11.92
CA LEU A 87 -8.42 9.15 13.11
C LEU A 87 -8.25 7.63 13.27
N LEU A 88 -7.61 7.24 14.36
CA LEU A 88 -7.33 5.84 14.70
C LEU A 88 -8.22 5.38 15.84
N ASP A 89 -8.41 4.06 15.93
CA ASP A 89 -9.10 3.42 17.04
C ASP A 89 -8.20 2.32 17.64
N THR A 90 -8.54 1.84 18.84
CA THR A 90 -7.79 0.78 19.51
C THR A 90 -7.89 -0.54 18.74
N MET A 91 -6.91 -1.44 18.91
CA MET A 91 -6.96 -2.79 18.36
C MET A 91 -8.27 -3.49 18.75
N ASN A 92 -8.68 -3.36 20.01
CA ASN A 92 -9.90 -3.99 20.52
C ASN A 92 -11.16 -3.45 19.81
N ASN A 93 -11.29 -2.13 19.67
CA ASN A 93 -12.44 -1.54 18.99
C ASN A 93 -12.45 -1.87 17.49
N ASN A 94 -11.30 -1.81 16.82
CA ASN A 94 -11.17 -2.26 15.43
C ASN A 94 -11.66 -3.69 15.27
N LEU A 95 -11.18 -4.61 16.12
CA LEU A 95 -11.60 -6.01 16.11
C LEU A 95 -13.07 -6.18 16.49
N LYS A 96 -13.68 -5.30 17.27
CA LYS A 96 -15.08 -5.40 17.72
C LYS A 96 -16.07 -4.82 16.72
N PHE A 97 -15.77 -3.69 16.09
CA PHE A 97 -16.73 -2.91 15.32
C PHE A 97 -16.48 -2.93 13.81
N ASN A 98 -15.26 -3.20 13.35
CA ASN A 98 -14.96 -3.24 11.91
C ASN A 98 -15.32 -4.61 11.29
N LYS A 99 -16.52 -4.72 10.73
CA LYS A 99 -17.03 -5.95 10.09
C LYS A 99 -16.14 -6.44 8.92
N LYS A 100 -15.57 -5.50 8.16
CA LYS A 100 -14.71 -5.78 7.00
C LYS A 100 -13.39 -6.41 7.46
N LEU A 101 -12.80 -5.88 8.54
CA LEU A 101 -11.64 -6.46 9.20
C LEU A 101 -11.93 -7.87 9.71
N LYS A 102 -12.96 -8.06 10.54
CA LYS A 102 -13.34 -9.38 11.07
C LYS A 102 -13.45 -10.43 9.98
N LYS A 103 -14.24 -10.14 8.94
CA LYS A 103 -14.43 -11.04 7.79
C LYS A 103 -13.09 -11.36 7.13
N LYS A 104 -12.21 -10.38 6.94
CA LYS A 104 -10.89 -10.61 6.33
C LYS A 104 -10.01 -11.50 7.22
N LEU A 105 -10.00 -11.25 8.53
CA LEU A 105 -9.22 -12.00 9.51
C LEU A 105 -9.67 -13.47 9.60
N GLU A 106 -10.98 -13.71 9.69
CA GLU A 106 -11.55 -15.07 9.73
C GLU A 106 -11.28 -15.82 8.42
N THR A 107 -11.61 -15.21 7.27
CA THR A 107 -11.53 -15.90 5.97
C THR A 107 -10.11 -16.14 5.47
N THR A 108 -9.16 -15.25 5.81
CA THR A 108 -7.78 -15.35 5.31
C THR A 108 -6.83 -15.97 6.35
N PHE A 109 -7.02 -15.67 7.64
CA PHE A 109 -6.07 -16.04 8.69
C PHE A 109 -6.65 -17.01 9.74
N GLY A 110 -7.97 -17.25 9.73
CA GLY A 110 -8.63 -18.21 10.62
C GLY A 110 -8.74 -17.77 12.08
N ALA A 111 -8.40 -16.52 12.41
CA ALA A 111 -8.48 -16.00 13.77
C ALA A 111 -8.81 -14.50 13.79
N ILE A 112 -9.69 -14.06 14.70
CA ILE A 112 -10.05 -12.65 14.91
C ILE A 112 -8.96 -11.95 15.74
N LYS A 113 -7.77 -11.83 15.16
CA LYS A 113 -6.64 -11.06 15.72
C LYS A 113 -5.77 -10.54 14.58
N TYR A 114 -5.03 -9.46 14.83
CA TYR A 114 -4.02 -9.00 13.88
C TYR A 114 -2.93 -10.08 13.77
N PRO A 115 -2.63 -10.62 12.57
CA PRO A 115 -1.56 -11.59 12.40
C PRO A 115 -0.20 -10.91 12.55
N HIS A 116 0.77 -11.59 13.13
CA HIS A 116 2.17 -11.24 12.97
C HIS A 116 2.74 -11.91 11.73
N TYR A 117 3.69 -11.25 11.07
CA TYR A 117 4.45 -11.89 10.01
C TYR A 117 5.46 -12.88 10.59
N ASP A 118 5.76 -13.94 9.84
CA ASP A 118 6.76 -14.97 10.18
C ASP A 118 8.17 -14.53 9.75
N ASN A 119 8.30 -13.54 8.84
CA ASN A 119 9.58 -13.02 8.32
C ASN A 119 9.82 -11.52 8.52
N TYR A 120 8.97 -10.84 9.28
CA TYR A 120 9.16 -9.45 9.70
C TYR A 120 8.66 -9.29 11.13
N ASP A 121 9.31 -8.47 11.94
CA ASP A 121 8.79 -8.09 13.27
C ASP A 121 7.72 -7.01 13.14
N ALA A 122 6.60 -7.36 12.52
CA ALA A 122 5.48 -6.46 12.28
C ALA A 122 4.14 -7.21 12.23
N ILE A 123 3.05 -6.48 12.50
CA ILE A 123 1.69 -7.00 12.31
C ILE A 123 1.15 -6.69 10.91
N GLU A 124 0.27 -7.54 10.41
CA GLU A 124 -0.52 -7.31 9.21
C GLU A 124 -1.75 -6.46 9.53
N VAL A 125 -1.80 -5.28 8.93
CA VAL A 125 -2.96 -4.38 8.99
C VAL A 125 -3.57 -4.32 7.58
N PRO A 126 -4.66 -5.07 7.31
CA PRO A 126 -5.15 -5.25 5.95
C PRO A 126 -5.84 -4.00 5.36
N PHE A 127 -6.25 -3.06 6.21
CA PHE A 127 -6.97 -1.85 5.81
C PHE A 127 -6.46 -0.64 6.59
N THR A 128 -6.27 0.50 5.90
CA THR A 128 -5.76 1.74 6.51
C THR A 128 -6.66 2.23 7.65
N GLU A 129 -7.98 2.09 7.54
CA GLU A 129 -8.93 2.44 8.61
C GLU A 129 -8.85 1.53 9.85
N CYS A 130 -8.04 0.47 9.81
CA CYS A 130 -7.84 -0.48 10.90
C CYS A 130 -6.43 -0.35 11.50
N ILE A 131 -5.70 0.73 11.24
CA ILE A 131 -4.44 1.00 11.92
C ILE A 131 -4.75 1.25 13.41
N PRO A 132 -4.20 0.45 14.34
CA PRO A 132 -4.47 0.62 15.76
C PRO A 132 -3.72 1.80 16.39
N SER A 133 -4.40 2.56 17.24
CA SER A 133 -3.79 3.67 18.00
C SER A 133 -2.90 3.20 19.16
N ASP A 134 -3.17 2.03 19.71
CA ASP A 134 -2.57 1.45 20.91
C ASP A 134 -1.46 0.42 20.63
N TYR A 135 -1.03 0.29 19.37
CA TYR A 135 0.10 -0.55 18.98
C TYR A 135 1.33 0.30 18.61
N ASN A 136 2.45 0.06 19.29
CA ASN A 136 3.69 0.85 19.11
C ASN A 136 4.74 0.17 18.20
N GLY A 137 4.53 -1.10 17.83
CA GLY A 137 5.43 -1.84 16.96
C GLY A 137 5.27 -1.47 15.48
N ILE A 138 6.01 -2.17 14.62
CA ILE A 138 5.92 -1.99 13.17
C ILE A 138 4.60 -2.60 12.64
N MET A 139 3.96 -1.90 11.72
CA MET A 139 2.72 -2.31 11.08
C MET A 139 2.92 -2.38 9.57
N GLY A 140 2.59 -3.52 8.97
CA GLY A 140 2.51 -3.64 7.51
C GLY A 140 1.14 -3.22 7.01
N VAL A 141 1.06 -2.09 6.31
CA VAL A 141 -0.18 -1.49 5.77
C VAL A 141 -0.23 -1.60 4.24
N PRO A 142 -1.41 -1.53 3.59
CA PRO A 142 -1.49 -1.54 2.13
C PRO A 142 -0.77 -0.33 1.51
N ILE A 143 -0.25 -0.45 0.28
CA ILE A 143 0.39 0.67 -0.43
C ILE A 143 -0.55 1.87 -0.65
N THR A 144 -1.86 1.63 -0.66
CA THR A 144 -2.89 2.69 -0.73
C THR A 144 -2.91 3.58 0.51
N PHE A 145 -2.24 3.18 1.59
CA PHE A 145 -2.01 4.05 2.76
C PHE A 145 -1.38 5.38 2.36
N MET A 146 -0.57 5.42 1.30
CA MET A 146 0.03 6.66 0.80
C MET A 146 -1.00 7.74 0.40
N ASP A 147 -2.24 7.37 0.08
CA ASP A 147 -3.32 8.35 -0.17
C ASP A 147 -3.68 9.17 1.09
N LYS A 148 -3.31 8.68 2.29
CA LYS A 148 -3.61 9.27 3.60
C LYS A 148 -2.35 9.42 4.46
N TYR A 149 -1.18 9.35 3.86
CA TYR A 149 0.08 9.40 4.59
C TYR A 149 0.32 10.80 5.14
N ASN A 150 0.55 10.87 6.45
CA ASN A 150 1.00 12.06 7.14
C ASN A 150 2.33 11.76 7.86
N PRO A 151 3.44 12.42 7.48
CA PRO A 151 4.76 12.17 8.05
C PRO A 151 4.86 12.55 9.53
N ASN A 152 4.01 13.46 10.01
CA ASN A 152 3.99 13.84 11.42
C ASN A 152 3.28 12.78 12.28
N GLN A 153 2.52 11.88 11.67
CA GLN A 153 1.82 10.81 12.37
C GLN A 153 2.52 9.46 12.24
N PHE A 154 3.17 9.20 11.10
CA PHE A 154 3.80 7.93 10.80
C PHE A 154 5.18 8.08 10.16
N ALA A 155 6.11 7.24 10.59
CA ALA A 155 7.37 7.00 9.90
C ALA A 155 7.22 5.81 8.95
N ILE A 156 7.70 5.93 7.72
CA ILE A 156 7.82 4.81 6.78
C ILE A 156 9.24 4.24 6.93
N LEU A 157 9.34 3.00 7.38
CA LEU A 157 10.61 2.32 7.61
C LEU A 157 11.10 1.60 6.36
N GLY A 158 10.17 1.09 5.55
CA GLY A 158 10.47 0.36 4.33
C GLY A 158 9.22 -0.20 3.67
N ILE A 159 9.42 -1.08 2.70
CA ILE A 159 8.38 -1.88 2.06
C ILE A 159 8.82 -3.34 2.08
N THR A 160 7.87 -4.27 2.17
CA THR A 160 8.19 -5.70 2.05
C THR A 160 8.80 -5.97 0.69
N ASP A 161 10.02 -6.47 0.69
CA ASP A 161 10.83 -6.70 -0.50
C ASP A 161 11.57 -8.04 -0.43
N ARG A 162 12.17 -8.46 -1.55
CA ARG A 162 12.89 -9.73 -1.65
C ARG A 162 14.32 -9.67 -1.15
N ASN A 163 14.96 -8.52 -1.31
CA ASN A 163 16.40 -8.37 -1.18
C ASN A 163 16.81 -7.80 0.19
N ASN A 164 15.84 -7.65 1.10
CA ASN A 164 16.01 -7.01 2.39
C ASN A 164 16.65 -5.62 2.26
N GLU A 165 16.20 -4.83 1.27
CA GLU A 165 16.80 -3.54 0.93
C GLU A 165 16.76 -2.55 2.10
N TYR A 166 15.81 -2.74 3.02
CA TYR A 166 15.61 -1.91 4.22
C TYR A 166 16.12 -2.55 5.52
N GLY A 167 16.70 -3.75 5.48
CA GLY A 167 17.22 -4.42 6.68
C GLY A 167 16.15 -4.89 7.68
N LEU A 168 14.88 -4.99 7.26
CA LEU A 168 13.74 -5.31 8.12
C LEU A 168 13.32 -6.79 8.08
N THR A 169 13.84 -7.57 7.14
CA THR A 169 13.55 -9.01 7.05
C THR A 169 14.23 -9.76 8.19
N THR A 170 13.47 -10.53 8.96
CA THR A 170 13.96 -11.33 10.09
C THR A 170 14.18 -12.80 9.74
N LYS A 171 13.63 -13.27 8.62
CA LYS A 171 13.71 -14.67 8.18
C LYS A 171 13.66 -14.80 6.67
N ILE A 172 14.48 -15.69 6.11
CA ILE A 172 14.47 -16.06 4.70
C ILE A 172 14.12 -17.54 4.59
N TYR A 173 13.14 -17.84 3.74
CA TYR A 173 12.67 -19.21 3.48
C TYR A 173 13.49 -19.89 2.39
N THR A 174 13.55 -21.21 2.46
CA THR A 174 14.22 -22.10 1.51
C THR A 174 13.20 -23.08 0.94
N PRO A 175 13.55 -23.89 -0.09
CA PRO A 175 12.64 -24.90 -0.62
C PRO A 175 12.10 -25.89 0.43
N SER A 176 12.80 -26.11 1.56
CA SER A 176 12.31 -26.97 2.64
C SER A 176 11.18 -26.36 3.46
N ASP A 177 10.95 -25.05 3.40
CA ASP A 177 9.87 -24.36 4.12
C ASP A 177 8.51 -24.47 3.41
N GLY A 178 8.49 -24.87 2.14
CA GLY A 178 7.28 -25.12 1.35
C GLY A 178 7.37 -24.62 -0.09
N ASN A 179 6.49 -25.11 -0.97
CA ASN A 179 6.53 -24.83 -2.41
C ASN A 179 6.43 -23.34 -2.79
N ASN A 180 5.84 -22.51 -1.93
CA ASN A 180 5.68 -21.07 -2.14
C ASN A 180 6.75 -20.21 -1.42
N TYR A 181 7.85 -20.81 -0.95
CA TYR A 181 8.92 -20.10 -0.25
C TYR A 181 9.42 -18.86 -1.01
N ALA A 182 9.54 -18.95 -2.33
CA ALA A 182 10.03 -17.85 -3.16
C ALA A 182 9.09 -16.63 -3.15
N ASP A 183 7.77 -16.85 -3.12
CA ASP A 183 6.79 -15.77 -3.01
C ASP A 183 6.77 -15.20 -1.59
N CYS A 184 6.84 -16.07 -0.58
CA CYS A 184 6.96 -15.66 0.82
C CYS A 184 8.25 -14.88 1.12
N ASN A 185 9.31 -15.06 0.33
CA ASN A 185 10.52 -14.23 0.39
C ASN A 185 10.37 -12.90 -0.33
N ARG A 186 9.46 -12.75 -1.29
CA ARG A 186 9.27 -11.48 -2.02
C ARG A 186 8.48 -10.45 -1.22
N ARG A 187 7.73 -10.89 -0.22
CA ARG A 187 6.75 -10.11 0.55
C ARG A 187 6.78 -10.53 2.01
N ALA A 188 5.92 -9.93 2.83
CA ALA A 188 5.68 -10.49 4.15
C ALA A 188 4.91 -11.81 4.03
N ALA A 189 5.18 -12.73 4.94
CA ALA A 189 4.58 -14.04 5.00
C ALA A 189 3.92 -14.25 6.36
N ILE A 190 2.76 -14.88 6.36
CA ILE A 190 2.03 -15.24 7.58
C ILE A 190 1.99 -16.75 7.66
N ARG A 191 2.33 -17.30 8.83
CA ARG A 191 2.16 -18.72 9.12
C ARG A 191 0.78 -18.95 9.73
N LEU A 192 -0.05 -19.70 9.01
CA LEU A 192 -1.39 -20.06 9.48
C LEU A 192 -1.31 -21.13 10.57
N SER A 193 -2.41 -21.34 11.29
CA SER A 193 -2.51 -22.35 12.37
C SER A 193 -2.23 -23.78 11.90
N ASN A 194 -2.46 -24.09 10.63
CA ASN A 194 -2.14 -25.38 10.01
C ASN A 194 -0.67 -25.48 9.53
N GLY A 195 0.19 -24.52 9.88
CA GLY A 195 1.60 -24.47 9.52
C GLY A 195 1.90 -23.93 8.11
N LYS A 196 0.88 -23.74 7.26
CA LYS A 196 1.05 -23.23 5.89
C LYS A 196 1.51 -21.77 5.89
N LEU A 197 2.54 -21.49 5.09
CA LEU A 197 2.96 -20.13 4.78
C LEU A 197 2.08 -19.50 3.70
N VAL A 198 1.67 -18.25 3.91
CA VAL A 198 0.91 -17.46 2.93
C VAL A 198 1.60 -16.12 2.73
N SER A 199 1.94 -15.80 1.48
CA SER A 199 2.47 -14.49 1.11
C SER A 199 1.37 -13.44 1.13
N THR A 200 1.71 -12.22 1.56
CA THR A 200 0.85 -11.05 1.43
C THR A 200 1.14 -10.29 0.12
N TYR A 201 0.32 -9.29 -0.18
CA TYR A 201 0.67 -8.26 -1.18
C TYR A 201 1.81 -7.37 -0.65
N ALA A 202 2.32 -6.45 -1.47
CA ALA A 202 3.26 -5.43 -0.99
C ALA A 202 2.67 -4.67 0.21
N ARG A 203 3.45 -4.59 1.31
CA ARG A 203 3.08 -3.83 2.50
C ARG A 203 4.12 -2.77 2.79
N LEU A 204 3.67 -1.56 3.04
CA LEU A 204 4.51 -0.51 3.63
C LEU A 204 4.68 -0.84 5.11
N LEU A 205 5.92 -0.85 5.57
CA LEU A 205 6.26 -1.08 6.97
C LEU A 205 6.34 0.29 7.64
N ILE A 206 5.33 0.61 8.44
CA ILE A 206 5.20 1.89 9.12
C ILE A 206 5.29 1.74 10.63
N LYS A 207 5.68 2.81 11.32
CA LYS A 207 5.56 2.97 12.77
C LYS A 207 4.90 4.32 13.03
N LYS A 208 4.24 4.49 14.18
CA LYS A 208 3.87 5.85 14.63
C LYS A 208 5.15 6.70 14.72
N ALA A 209 5.09 7.94 14.26
CA ALA A 209 6.19 8.88 14.45
C ALA A 209 6.41 9.07 15.95
N ASP A 210 7.67 9.12 16.38
CA ASP A 210 8.00 9.46 17.75
C ASP A 210 7.65 10.96 17.95
N GLU A 211 7.06 11.33 19.10
CA GLU A 211 6.77 12.74 19.46
C GLU A 211 8.06 13.57 19.65
#